data_AF-A0A351SMD5-F1
#
_entry.id   AF-A0A351SMD5-F1
#
_cell.length_a   1.000
_cell.length_b   1.000
_cell.length_c   1.000
_cell.angle_alpha   90.00
_cell.angle_beta   90.00
_cell.angle_gamma   90.00
#
_symmetry.space_group_name_H-M   'P 1'
#
loop_
_entity.id
_entity.type
_entity.pdbx_description
1 polymer ?
#
loop_
_entity_poly.entity_id
_entity_poly.type
_entity_poly.pdbx_seq_one_letter_code
_entity_poly.pdbx_strand_id
1 'polypeptide(L)' 'MTSWANGLKNEVFLFFMIKTKGKNKIIFREIFYFFSILLAALVILEIFWPNIVLVYFNLNYLLLAWLIVGLIFII' A
#
# COMPACT_ATOMS: atom_id res chain seq x y z
N MET A 1 -45.23 6.30 5.79
CA MET A 1 -44.23 7.26 5.28
C MET A 1 -42.79 6.99 5.75
N THR A 2 -42.53 6.13 6.75
CA THR A 2 -41.18 5.87 7.31
C THR A 2 -40.32 4.84 6.53
N SER A 3 -40.95 3.92 5.79
CA SER A 3 -40.25 2.86 5.03
C SER A 3 -39.33 3.41 3.94
N TRP A 4 -39.79 4.44 3.20
CA TRP A 4 -39.04 5.01 2.08
C TRP A 4 -37.81 5.81 2.53
N ALA A 5 -37.92 6.54 3.65
CA ALA A 5 -36.81 7.28 4.25
C ALA A 5 -35.70 6.37 4.81
N ASN A 6 -36.06 5.17 5.30
CA ASN A 6 -35.10 4.19 5.78
C ASN A 6 -34.34 3.50 4.63
N GLY A 7 -35.00 3.25 3.50
CA GLY A 7 -34.34 2.73 2.29
C GLY A 7 -33.28 3.69 1.75
N LEU A 8 -33.61 4.98 1.64
CA LEU A 8 -32.68 6.00 1.16
C LEU A 8 -31.44 6.14 2.06
N LYS A 9 -31.61 6.09 3.39
CA LYS A 9 -30.48 6.11 4.33
C LYS A 9 -29.52 4.92 4.15
N ASN A 10 -30.06 3.72 3.90
CA ASN A 10 -29.25 2.53 3.68
C ASN A 10 -28.44 2.59 2.38
N GLU A 11 -29.04 3.09 1.30
CA GLU A 11 -28.35 3.24 0.01
C GLU A 11 -27.18 4.24 0.09
N VAL A 12 -27.41 5.39 0.75
CA VAL A 12 -26.37 6.40 0.97
C VAL A 12 -25.24 5.86 1.86
N PHE A 13 -25.57 5.08 2.89
CA PHE A 13 -24.59 4.43 3.75
C PHE A 13 -23.76 3.39 2.98
N LEU A 14 -24.40 2.54 2.17
CA LEU A 14 -23.73 1.56 1.31
C LEU A 14 -22.79 2.25 0.32
N PHE A 15 -23.25 3.32 -0.33
CA PHE A 15 -22.42 4.10 -1.25
C PHE A 15 -21.18 4.67 -0.55
N PHE A 16 -21.33 5.22 0.65
CA PHE A 16 -20.21 5.73 1.43
C PHE A 16 -19.22 4.60 1.79
N MET A 17 -19.74 3.44 2.22
CA MET A 17 -18.93 2.27 2.59
C MET A 17 -18.14 1.71 1.41
N ILE A 18 -18.76 1.61 0.22
CA ILE A 18 -18.10 1.15 -1.01
C ILE A 18 -17.00 2.13 -1.42
N LYS A 19 -17.28 3.43 -1.37
CA LYS A 19 -16.32 4.48 -1.72
C LYS A 19 -15.10 4.47 -0.79
N THR A 20 -15.28 4.22 0.50
CA THR A 20 -14.16 4.11 1.46
C THR A 20 -13.34 2.83 1.23
N LYS A 21 -13.99 1.68 0.96
CA LYS A 21 -13.26 0.43 0.67
C LYS A 21 -12.40 0.53 -0.58
N GLY A 22 -12.86 1.24 -1.62
CA GLY A 22 -12.09 1.48 -2.84
C GLY A 22 -10.82 2.31 -2.61
N LYS A 23 -10.90 3.35 -1.76
CA LYS A 23 -9.75 4.21 -1.44
C LYS A 23 -8.62 3.45 -0.73
N ASN A 24 -8.96 2.59 0.23
CA ASN A 24 -7.96 1.82 0.97
C ASN A 24 -7.13 0.94 0.04
N LYS A 25 -7.78 0.27 -0.92
CA LYS A 25 -7.08 -0.57 -1.92
C LYS A 25 -6.09 0.24 -2.78
N ILE A 26 -6.44 1.48 -3.13
CA ILE A 26 -5.56 2.34 -3.93
C ILE A 26 -4.32 2.74 -3.13
N ILE A 27 -4.48 3.09 -1.86
CA ILE A 27 -3.38 3.49 -0.97
C ILE A 27 -2.38 2.34 -0.80
N PHE A 28 -2.85 1.12 -0.49
CA PHE A 28 -1.96 -0.03 -0.33
C PHE A 28 -1.19 -0.36 -1.62
N ARG A 29 -1.85 -0.22 -2.78
CA ARG A 29 -1.20 -0.42 -4.07
C ARG A 29 -0.08 0.59 -4.33
N GLU A 30 -0.31 1.87 -4.03
CA GLU A 30 0.70 2.92 -4.20
C GLU A 30 1.91 2.69 -3.27
N ILE A 31 1.67 2.30 -2.02
CA ILE A 31 2.74 1.97 -1.07
C ILE A 31 3.56 0.78 -1.59
N PHE A 32 2.91 -0.25 -2.10
CA PHE A 32 3.62 -1.41 -2.67
C PHE A 32 4.51 -1.04 -3.87
N TYR A 33 3.99 -0.23 -4.80
CA TYR A 33 4.80 0.25 -5.92
C TYR A 33 5.96 1.14 -5.49
N PHE A 34 5.73 2.02 -4.50
CA PHE A 34 6.79 2.85 -3.93
C PHE A 34 7.93 2.00 -3.35
N PHE A 35 7.62 1.01 -2.51
CA PHE A 35 8.64 0.11 -1.96
C PHE A 35 9.35 -0.70 -3.04
N SER A 36 8.64 -1.12 -4.10
CA SER A 36 9.23 -1.88 -5.21
C SER A 36 10.25 -1.05 -5.99
N ILE A 37 9.93 0.22 -6.28
CA ILE A 37 10.84 1.15 -6.96
C ILE A 37 12.02 1.50 -6.05
N LEU A 38 11.77 1.76 -4.75
CA LEU A 38 12.82 2.09 -3.78
C LEU A 38 13.82 0.93 -3.64
N LEU A 39 13.33 -0.30 -3.56
CA LEU A 39 14.17 -1.49 -3.47
C LEU A 39 15.01 -1.67 -4.73
N ALA A 40 14.41 -1.54 -5.92
CA ALA A 40 15.14 -1.59 -7.17
C ALA A 40 16.21 -0.49 -7.27
N ALA A 41 15.88 0.75 -6.90
CA ALA A 41 16.81 1.88 -6.96
C ALA A 41 18.01 1.69 -6.02
N LEU A 42 17.77 1.21 -4.79
CA LEU A 42 18.84 0.96 -3.83
C LEU A 42 19.71 -0.24 -4.21
N VAL A 43 19.12 -1.28 -4.79
CA VAL A 43 19.90 -2.41 -5.35
C VAL A 43 20.77 -1.94 -6.51
N ILE A 44 20.23 -1.14 -7.42
CA ILE A 44 21.01 -0.55 -8.53
C ILE A 44 22.14 0.33 -7.98
N LEU A 45 21.84 1.17 -6.98
CA LEU A 45 22.84 2.05 -6.37
C LEU A 45 23.96 1.24 -5.70
N GLU A 46 23.64 0.15 -5.02
CA GLU A 46 24.63 -0.76 -4.40
C GLU A 46 25.51 -1.45 -5.44
N ILE A 47 24.99 -1.72 -6.66
CA ILE A 47 25.80 -2.27 -7.76
C ILE A 47 26.83 -1.25 -8.27
N PHE A 48 26.45 0.03 -8.41
CA PHE A 48 27.36 1.08 -8.88
C PHE A 48 28.33 1.58 -7.80
N TRP A 49 27.87 1.63 -6.55
CA TRP A 49 28.62 2.08 -5.39
C TRP A 49 28.48 1.07 -4.24
N PRO A 50 29.29 0.00 -4.26
CA PRO A 50 29.22 -1.04 -3.25
C PRO A 50 29.59 -0.50 -1.87
N ASN A 51 28.96 -1.06 -0.85
CA ASN A 51 29.04 -0.70 0.56
C ASN A 51 28.50 0.70 0.91
N ILE A 52 28.11 1.56 -0.04
CA ILE A 52 27.51 2.84 0.32
C ILE A 52 26.12 2.61 0.90
N VAL A 53 25.26 1.84 0.23
CA VAL A 53 23.89 1.65 0.72
C VAL A 53 23.92 0.87 2.02
N LEU A 54 24.68 -0.24 2.08
CA LEU A 54 24.79 -1.08 3.27
C LEU A 54 25.32 -0.33 4.52
N VAL A 55 26.18 0.68 4.37
CA VAL A 55 26.71 1.46 5.50
C VAL A 55 25.66 2.38 6.12
N TYR A 56 24.78 2.96 5.31
CA TYR A 56 23.76 3.89 5.81
C TYR A 56 22.39 3.25 6.01
N PHE A 57 22.12 2.16 5.30
CA PHE A 57 20.80 1.59 5.19
C PHE A 57 20.85 0.08 4.88
N ASN A 58 20.43 -0.73 5.83
CA ASN A 58 20.43 -2.18 5.67
C ASN A 58 19.26 -2.62 4.77
N LEU A 59 19.58 -3.08 3.56
CA LEU A 59 18.64 -3.58 2.56
C LEU A 59 17.75 -4.72 3.08
N ASN A 60 18.19 -5.50 4.07
CA ASN A 60 17.38 -6.58 4.64
C ASN A 60 16.13 -6.06 5.36
N TYR A 61 16.22 -4.91 6.04
CA TYR A 61 15.04 -4.31 6.67
C TYR A 61 14.04 -3.79 5.64
N LEU A 62 14.53 -3.26 4.51
CA LEU A 62 13.66 -2.81 3.42
C LEU A 62 12.99 -3.99 2.72
N LEU A 63 13.72 -5.09 2.50
CA LEU A 63 13.16 -6.32 1.95
C LEU A 63 12.07 -6.90 2.86
N LEU A 64 12.30 -6.91 4.18
CA LEU A 64 11.29 -7.31 5.18
C LEU A 64 10.04 -6.41 5.12
N ALA A 65 10.23 -5.09 5.09
CA ALA A 65 9.11 -4.15 4.97
C ALA A 65 8.31 -4.35 3.67
N TRP A 66 9.02 -4.56 2.55
CA TRP A 66 8.39 -4.86 1.25
C TRP A 66 7.60 -6.17 1.28
N LEU A 67 8.12 -7.23 1.90
CA LEU A 67 7.43 -8.52 2.05
C LEU A 67 6.17 -8.40 2.91
N ILE A 68 6.21 -7.66 4.02
CA ILE A 68 5.04 -7.46 4.88
C ILE A 68 3.94 -6.71 4.12
N VAL A 69 4.30 -5.63 3.40
CA VAL A 69 3.35 -4.88 2.57
C VAL A 69 2.78 -5.74 1.45
N GLY A 70 3.62 -6.56 0.81
CA GLY A 70 3.20 -7.51 -0.23
C GLY A 70 2.21 -8.56 0.29
N LEU A 71 2.44 -9.10 1.48
CA LEU A 71 1.50 -10.03 2.14
C LEU A 71 0.15 -9.36 2.45
N ILE A 72 0.17 -8.14 2.98
CA ILE A 72 -1.06 -7.37 3.25
C ILE A 72 -1.80 -7.04 1.96
N PHE A 73 -1.09 -6.86 0.84
CA PHE A 73 -1.72 -6.59 -0.46
C PHE A 73 -2.39 -7.82 -1.08
N ILE A 74 -1.86 -9.02 -0.82
CA ILE A 74 -2.38 -10.29 -1.36
C ILE A 74 -3.61 -10.79 -0.59
N ILE A 75 -3.66 -10.56 0.74
CA ILE A 75 -4.75 -10.97 1.64
C ILE A 75 -5.96 -10.04 1.49
#